data_AF-A0A933BUQ8-F1
#
_entry.id   AF-A0A933BUQ8-F1
#
_cell.length_a   1.000
_cell.length_b   1.000
_cell.length_c   1.000
_cell.angle_alpha   90.00
_cell.angle_beta   90.00
_cell.angle_gamma   90.00
#
_symmetry.space_group_name_H-M   'P 1'
#
loop_
_entity.id
_entity.type
_entity.pdbx_description
1 polymer ?
#
loop_
_entity_poly.entity_id
_entity_poly.type
_entity_poly.pdbx_seq_one_letter_code
_entity_poly.pdbx_strand_id
1 'polypeptide(L)' 'PIGYLPTRSALDGRGLDVSEGALTELLRVDREAWRVNVRNQAEFFAKFGDRLPAGIREEHEALARRLKKR' A
#
# COMPACT_ATOMS: atom_id res chain seq x y z
N PRO A 1 6.44 1.01 4.17
CA PRO A 1 5.28 1.47 4.99
C PRO A 1 4.03 0.58 4.86
N ILE A 2 3.88 -0.14 3.74
CA ILE A 2 2.71 -0.98 3.43
C ILE A 2 2.92 -2.48 3.69
N GLY A 3 3.97 -2.85 4.43
CA GLY A 3 4.40 -4.24 4.62
C GLY A 3 5.76 -4.50 3.95
N TYR A 4 6.06 -5.79 3.75
CA TYR A 4 7.27 -6.24 3.07
C TYR A 4 7.04 -6.28 1.56
N LEU A 5 7.97 -5.71 0.80
CA LEU A 5 8.02 -5.85 -0.64
C LEU A 5 9.17 -6.79 -1.01
N PRO A 6 9.01 -7.62 -2.05
CA PRO A 6 10.12 -8.39 -2.58
C PRO A 6 11.19 -7.45 -3.12
N THR A 7 12.45 -7.86 -3.02
CA THR A 7 13.52 -7.26 -3.83
C THR A 7 13.32 -7.68 -5.28
N ARG A 8 13.90 -6.93 -6.23
CA ARG A 8 13.86 -7.32 -7.65
C ARG A 8 14.39 -8.72 -7.88
N SER A 9 15.50 -9.07 -7.22
CA SER A 9 16.13 -10.38 -7.33
C SER A 9 15.33 -11.53 -6.72
N ALA A 10 14.31 -11.23 -5.91
CA ALA A 10 13.41 -12.24 -5.37
C ALA A 10 12.31 -12.65 -6.36
N LEU A 11 12.21 -11.98 -7.51
CA LEU A 11 11.23 -12.28 -8.56
C LEU A 11 11.90 -13.04 -9.70
N ASP A 12 11.35 -14.20 -10.05
CA ASP A 12 11.74 -14.95 -11.23
C ASP A 12 10.96 -14.45 -12.45
N GLY A 13 11.63 -13.67 -13.31
CA GLY A 13 11.06 -13.12 -14.53
C GLY A 13 11.34 -13.94 -15.80
N ARG A 14 11.88 -15.17 -15.67
CA ARG A 14 12.27 -15.96 -16.85
C ARG A 14 11.07 -16.18 -17.79
N GLY A 15 11.27 -15.86 -19.07
CA GLY A 15 10.24 -15.99 -20.11
C GLY A 15 9.25 -14.82 -20.17
N LEU A 16 9.41 -13.78 -19.35
CA LEU A 16 8.62 -12.55 -19.42
C LEU A 16 9.37 -11.45 -20.17
N ASP A 17 8.70 -10.79 -21.10
CA ASP A 17 9.19 -9.56 -21.74
C ASP A 17 8.82 -8.34 -20.87
N VAL A 18 9.60 -8.12 -19.81
CA VAL A 18 9.40 -7.01 -18.87
C VAL A 18 10.72 -6.25 -18.74
N SER A 19 10.69 -4.95 -19.02
CA SER A 19 11.86 -4.10 -18.87
C SER A 19 12.18 -3.85 -17.39
N GLU A 20 13.45 -3.57 -17.11
CA GLU A 20 13.90 -3.14 -15.77
C GLU A 20 13.16 -1.89 -15.27
N GLY A 21 12.82 -0.98 -16.18
CA GLY A 21 12.03 0.21 -15.85
C GLY A 21 10.60 -0.14 -15.40
N ALA A 22 9.94 -1.07 -16.10
CA ALA A 22 8.62 -1.54 -15.72
C ALA A 22 8.65 -2.27 -14.36
N LEU A 23 9.65 -3.14 -14.14
CA LEU A 23 9.81 -3.83 -12.86
C LEU A 23 10.11 -2.87 -11.71
N THR A 24 10.89 -1.81 -11.98
CA THR A 24 11.13 -0.71 -11.03
C THR A 24 9.82 -0.06 -10.60
N GLU A 25 8.96 0.28 -11.56
CA GLU A 25 7.71 0.96 -11.29
C GLU A 25 6.72 0.05 -10.56
N LEU A 26 6.62 -1.23 -10.94
CA LEU A 26 5.77 -2.22 -10.27
C LEU A 26 6.09 -2.36 -8.78
N LEU A 27 7.37 -2.27 -8.41
CA LEU A 27 7.84 -2.37 -7.03
C LEU A 27 7.90 -1.01 -6.33
N ARG A 28 7.59 0.09 -7.01
CA ARG A 28 7.66 1.43 -6.44
C ARG A 28 6.52 1.64 -5.44
N VAL A 29 6.85 2.13 -4.26
CA VAL A 29 5.86 2.56 -3.27
C VAL A 29 5.78 4.08 -3.24
N ASP A 30 4.80 4.63 -3.95
CA ASP A 30 4.52 6.07 -3.95
C ASP A 30 3.79 6.50 -2.68
N ARG A 31 4.53 7.13 -1.76
CA ARG A 31 3.99 7.50 -0.45
C ARG A 31 2.89 8.55 -0.53
N GLU A 32 2.94 9.47 -1.49
CA GLU A 32 1.89 10.50 -1.63
C GLU A 32 0.61 9.87 -2.18
N ALA A 33 0.71 9.02 -3.20
CA ALA A 33 -0.43 8.28 -3.71
C ALA A 33 -1.09 7.41 -2.62
N TRP A 34 -0.29 6.75 -1.78
CA TRP A 34 -0.79 6.00 -0.64
C TRP A 34 -1.47 6.88 0.41
N ARG A 35 -1.01 8.12 0.66
CA ARG A 35 -1.71 9.05 1.56
C ARG A 35 -3.05 9.50 1.01
N VAL A 36 -3.16 9.69 -0.31
CA VAL A 36 -4.45 9.93 -0.97
C VAL A 36 -5.35 8.70 -0.77
N ASN A 37 -4.83 7.51 -1.02
CA ASN A 37 -5.59 6.27 -0.87
C ASN A 37 -6.12 6.07 0.56
N VAL A 38 -5.31 6.37 1.60
CA VAL A 38 -5.76 6.33 3.00
C VAL A 38 -6.97 7.23 3.26
N ARG A 39 -7.03 8.42 2.66
CA ARG A 39 -8.20 9.30 2.77
C ARG A 39 -9.43 8.69 2.10
N ASN A 40 -9.28 8.17 0.90
CA ASN A 40 -10.37 7.50 0.16
C ASN A 40 -10.89 6.26 0.93
N GLN A 41 -9.98 5.50 1.55
CA GLN A 41 -10.36 4.37 2.42
C GLN A 41 -11.16 4.85 3.63
N ALA A 42 -10.79 5.99 4.25
CA ALA A 42 -11.52 6.54 5.38
C ALA A 42 -12.97 6.93 4.98
N GLU A 43 -13.14 7.55 3.81
CA GLU A 43 -14.46 7.87 3.25
C GLU A 43 -15.29 6.61 2.97
N PHE A 44 -14.66 5.56 2.45
CA PHE A 44 -15.32 4.27 2.24
C PHE A 44 -15.71 3.61 3.58
N PHE A 45 -14.80 3.58 4.55
CA PHE A 45 -15.02 2.99 5.87
C PHE A 45 -16.10 3.72 6.69
N ALA A 46 -16.27 5.02 6.49
CA ALA A 46 -17.36 5.79 7.11
C ALA A 46 -18.75 5.23 6.76
N LYS A 47 -18.93 4.61 5.57
CA LYS A 47 -20.21 4.00 5.16
C LYS A 47 -20.66 2.84 6.04
N PHE A 48 -19.74 2.24 6.80
CA PHE A 48 -20.04 1.12 7.70
C PHE A 48 -20.38 1.58 9.12
N GLY A 49 -20.03 2.83 9.48
CA GLY A 49 -20.25 3.40 10.80
C GLY A 49 -19.72 2.50 11.91
N ASP A 50 -20.58 2.19 12.87
CA ASP A 50 -20.26 1.37 14.05
C ASP A 50 -20.06 -0.11 13.73
N ARG A 51 -20.50 -0.58 12.55
CA ARG A 51 -20.33 -1.98 12.13
C ARG A 51 -18.94 -2.28 11.61
N LEU A 52 -18.08 -1.28 11.43
CA LEU A 52 -16.69 -1.51 11.02
C LEU A 52 -15.91 -2.14 12.18
N PRO A 53 -15.33 -3.34 12.01
CA PRO A 53 -14.52 -3.98 13.05
C PRO A 53 -13.37 -3.08 13.54
N ALA A 54 -13.15 -3.06 14.85
CA ALA A 54 -12.11 -2.23 15.48
C ALA A 54 -10.71 -2.47 14.88
N GLY A 55 -10.34 -3.74 14.64
CA GLY A 55 -9.05 -4.09 14.05
C GLY A 55 -8.81 -3.48 12.65
N ILE A 56 -9.85 -3.30 11.84
CA ILE A 56 -9.71 -2.63 10.53
C ILE A 56 -9.42 -1.15 10.72
N ARG A 57 -10.08 -0.50 11.69
CA ARG A 57 -9.85 0.91 12.04
C ARG A 57 -8.43 1.10 12.56
N GLU A 58 -7.98 0.24 13.46
CA GLU A 58 -6.64 0.26 14.04
C GLU A 58 -5.55 0.12 12.98
N GLU A 59 -5.70 -0.84 12.04
CA GLU A 59 -4.72 -1.02 10.97
C GLU A 59 -4.71 0.14 9.96
N HIS A 60 -5.87 0.73 9.66
CA HIS A 60 -5.96 1.93 8.82
C HIS A 60 -5.21 3.10 9.44
N GLU A 61 -5.40 3.35 10.74
CA GLU A 61 -4.65 4.37 11.45
C GLU A 61 -3.15 4.05 11.54
N ALA A 62 -2.79 2.78 11.77
CA ALA A 62 -1.41 2.34 11.80
C ALA A 62 -0.72 2.57 10.44
N LEU A 63 -1.40 2.28 9.33
CA LEU A 63 -0.94 2.59 7.98
C LEU A 63 -0.73 4.11 7.81
N ALA A 64 -1.69 4.93 8.22
CA ALA A 64 -1.58 6.38 8.16
C ALA A 64 -0.36 6.89 8.96
N ARG A 65 -0.09 6.33 10.15
CA ARG A 65 1.11 6.64 10.95
C ARG A 65 2.40 6.22 10.24
N ARG A 66 2.46 5.00 9.68
CA ARG A 66 3.63 4.51 8.92
C ARG A 66 3.93 5.39 7.70
N LEU A 67 2.90 5.94 7.04
CA LEU A 67 3.06 6.84 5.89
C LEU A 67 3.50 8.26 6.26
N LYS A 68 3.38 8.69 7.52
CA LYS A 68 3.90 9.98 8.01
C LYS A 68 5.37 9.93 8.43
N LYS A 69 5.84 8.80 8.98
CA LYS A 69 7.24 8.62 9.41
C LYS A 69 8.17 8.52 8.18
N ARG A 70 9.27 9.27 8.15
CA ARG A 70 10.26 9.23 7.05
C ARG A 70 10.81 7.81 6.91
#